data_AF-A0AAD9XKY2-F1
#
_entry.id   AF-A0AAD9XKY2-F1
#
_cell.length_a   1.000
_cell.length_b   1.000
_cell.length_c   1.000
_cell.angle_alpha   90.00
_cell.angle_beta   90.00
_cell.angle_gamma   90.00
#
_symmetry.space_group_name_H-M   'P 1'
#
loop_
_entity.id
_entity.type
_entity.pdbx_description
1 polymer ?
#
loop_
_entity_poly.entity_id
_entity_poly.type
_entity_poly.pdbx_seq_one_letter_code
_entity_poly.pdbx_strand_id
1 'polypeptide(L)'
;MERVVRNCSHELHADDECSVRMWVQQHQKLVFFFQYYSVSEPFILGIQTDWQLQQMLHYGHNGLVAFHSTFDLKKLKHPLSTLLVFDSSQNAIPVTWIITSSLVGQDIHKWIVLLFERIRTKDPSWRPNAFLVDDPSFDVSSIRENFQCRVLLCIWHVRRAWMRSLLKNCYNVDVQREMFKHLGWALYSSRSVPNALDTVEEFMQVFVDQCAFVDYFKRRWLPYIGVSSFMLDFY
;
A
#
# COMPACT_ATOMS: atom_id res chain seq x y z
N MET A 1 -17.22 18.92 -8.70
CA MET A 1 -16.54 20.20 -8.38
C MET A 1 -15.05 19.92 -8.26
N GLU A 2 -14.31 20.15 -9.35
CA GLU A 2 -12.85 20.18 -9.29
C GLU A 2 -12.43 21.41 -8.50
N ARG A 3 -11.74 21.22 -7.37
CA ARG A 3 -11.03 22.31 -6.70
C ARG A 3 -9.85 22.67 -7.60
N VAL A 4 -10.06 23.60 -8.53
CA VAL A 4 -8.96 24.25 -9.23
C VAL A 4 -8.20 25.01 -8.17
N VAL A 5 -6.98 24.57 -7.85
CA VAL A 5 -6.04 25.32 -7.01
C VAL A 5 -5.61 26.55 -7.81
N ARG A 6 -6.44 27.59 -7.81
CA ARG A 6 -6.11 28.90 -8.35
C ARG A 6 -5.44 29.70 -7.24
N ASN A 7 -4.11 29.73 -7.31
CA ASN A 7 -3.19 30.84 -7.00
C ASN A 7 -1.82 30.28 -6.61
N CYS A 8 -1.07 29.78 -7.60
CA CYS A 8 0.39 29.72 -7.50
C CYS A 8 0.94 30.93 -8.26
N SER A 9 1.67 31.82 -7.58
CA SER A 9 2.47 32.88 -8.20
C SER A 9 3.74 32.34 -8.89
N HIS A 10 3.77 31.05 -9.16
CA HIS A 10 4.93 30.35 -9.72
C HIS A 10 4.73 30.24 -11.23
N GLU A 11 5.67 30.79 -11.98
CA GLU A 11 5.77 30.49 -13.42
C GLU A 11 6.06 29.00 -13.58
N LEU A 12 5.15 28.30 -14.25
CA LEU A 12 5.32 26.89 -14.55
C LEU A 12 6.35 26.75 -15.67
N HIS A 13 7.42 26.00 -15.45
CA HIS A 13 8.36 25.69 -16.51
C HIS A 13 7.69 24.77 -17.54
N ALA A 14 7.99 24.93 -18.82
CA ALA A 14 7.45 24.08 -19.89
C ALA A 14 7.90 22.61 -19.83
N ASP A 15 8.83 22.30 -18.92
CA ASP A 15 9.38 20.98 -18.66
C ASP A 15 9.15 20.65 -17.19
N ASP A 16 8.32 19.63 -16.95
CA ASP A 16 7.97 19.13 -15.62
C ASP A 16 9.21 18.70 -14.84
N GLU A 17 10.20 18.09 -15.50
CA GLU A 17 11.42 17.63 -14.84
C GLU A 17 12.22 18.82 -14.28
N CYS A 18 12.34 19.88 -15.08
CA CYS A 18 12.97 21.12 -14.63
C CYS A 18 12.21 21.75 -13.45
N SER A 19 10.87 21.79 -13.51
CA SER A 19 10.03 22.30 -12.42
C SER A 19 10.25 21.53 -11.12
N VAL A 20 10.24 20.19 -11.18
CA VAL A 20 10.48 19.33 -10.02
C VAL A 20 11.88 19.55 -9.45
N ARG A 21 12.90 19.63 -10.31
CA ARG A 21 14.29 19.88 -9.88
C ARG A 21 14.41 21.22 -9.15
N MET A 22 13.83 22.29 -9.71
CA MET A 22 13.83 23.60 -9.06
C MET A 22 13.12 23.56 -7.71
N TRP A 23 11.99 22.87 -7.63
CA TRP A 23 11.28 22.69 -6.37
C TRP A 23 12.11 21.94 -5.33
N VAL A 24 12.75 20.82 -5.69
CA VAL A 24 13.62 20.05 -4.79
C VAL A 24 14.80 20.89 -4.30
N GLN A 25 15.43 21.67 -5.20
CA GLN A 25 16.54 22.56 -4.84
C GLN A 25 16.14 23.63 -3.82
N GLN A 26 14.91 24.15 -3.92
CA GLN A 26 14.36 25.15 -2.98
C GLN A 26 13.84 24.53 -1.68
N HIS A 27 13.46 23.24 -1.69
CA HIS A 27 12.78 22.56 -0.58
C HIS A 27 13.54 21.35 -0.04
N GLN A 28 14.88 21.39 -0.06
CA GLN A 28 15.74 20.26 0.34
C GLN A 28 15.41 19.71 1.74
N LYS A 29 14.94 20.55 2.67
CA LYS A 29 14.53 20.12 4.03
C LYS A 29 13.31 19.21 4.05
N LEU A 30 12.46 19.26 3.02
CA LEU A 30 11.26 18.44 2.89
C LEU A 30 11.54 17.12 2.18
N VAL A 31 12.68 16.99 1.52
CA VAL A 31 13.03 15.87 0.65
C VAL A 31 14.05 14.98 1.36
N PHE A 32 13.72 13.70 1.53
CA PHE A 32 14.67 12.74 2.08
C PHE A 32 15.38 11.92 1.01
N PHE A 33 14.79 11.83 -0.19
CA PHE A 33 15.38 11.14 -1.32
C PHE A 33 14.92 11.76 -2.64
N PHE A 34 15.83 11.87 -3.60
CA PHE A 34 15.53 12.33 -4.94
C PHE A 34 16.44 11.62 -5.95
N GLN A 35 15.82 11.04 -6.98
CA GLN A 35 16.48 10.35 -8.09
C GLN A 35 15.87 10.83 -9.41
N TYR A 36 16.74 11.23 -10.34
CA TYR A 36 16.35 11.61 -11.69
C TYR A 36 15.88 10.40 -12.48
N TYR A 37 14.97 10.64 -13.42
CA TYR A 37 14.69 9.66 -14.45
C TYR A 37 15.91 9.48 -15.36
N SER A 38 16.26 8.24 -15.68
CA SER A 38 17.19 7.92 -16.74
C SER A 38 16.77 6.63 -17.43
N VAL A 39 17.47 6.24 -18.50
CA VAL A 39 17.18 4.99 -19.22
C VAL A 39 17.29 3.76 -18.32
N SER A 40 18.16 3.80 -17.31
CA SER A 40 18.42 2.69 -16.39
C SER A 40 17.75 2.83 -15.03
N GLU A 41 17.19 3.99 -14.70
CA GLU A 41 16.75 4.32 -13.35
C GLU A 41 15.43 5.09 -13.37
N PRO A 42 14.42 4.70 -12.57
CA PRO A 42 13.17 5.43 -12.52
C PRO A 42 13.36 6.80 -11.85
N PHE A 43 12.39 7.68 -12.11
CA PHE A 43 12.20 8.86 -11.27
C PHE A 43 11.71 8.43 -9.88
N ILE A 44 12.31 8.97 -8.81
CA ILE A 44 11.83 8.80 -7.44
C ILE A 44 11.98 10.12 -6.68
N LEU A 45 10.90 10.57 -6.02
CA LEU A 45 10.89 11.70 -5.11
C LEU A 45 10.25 11.27 -3.78
N GLY A 46 11.07 11.21 -2.74
CA GLY A 46 10.67 10.93 -1.37
C GLY A 46 10.59 12.20 -0.53
N ILE A 47 9.39 12.52 -0.05
CA ILE A 47 9.08 13.70 0.76
C ILE A 47 8.72 13.26 2.18
N GLN A 48 9.39 13.86 3.15
CA GLN A 48 9.11 13.72 4.57
C GLN A 48 9.62 14.95 5.33
N THR A 49 8.71 15.74 5.88
CA THR A 49 9.06 16.87 6.75
C THR A 49 9.56 16.41 8.12
N ASP A 50 10.20 17.30 8.87
CA ASP A 50 10.64 16.98 10.24
C ASP A 50 9.46 16.63 11.16
N TRP A 51 8.32 17.32 11.01
CA TRP A 51 7.10 16.98 11.74
C TRP A 51 6.61 15.57 11.39
N GLN A 52 6.58 15.23 10.08
CA GLN A 52 6.19 13.89 9.64
C GLN A 52 7.13 12.80 10.17
N LEU A 53 8.44 13.05 10.18
CA LEU A 53 9.42 12.13 10.77
C LEU A 53 9.18 11.96 12.28
N GLN A 54 8.88 13.04 13.01
CA GLN A 54 8.53 12.97 14.44
C GLN A 54 7.27 12.14 14.67
N GLN A 55 6.23 12.31 13.85
CA GLN A 55 5.01 11.49 13.96
C GLN A 55 5.29 10.02 13.66
N MET A 56 6.14 9.73 12.66
CA MET A 56 6.56 8.37 12.35
C MET A 56 7.33 7.72 13.50
N LEU A 57 8.28 8.45 14.09
CA LEU A 57 9.04 7.99 15.25
C LEU A 57 8.12 7.71 16.44
N HIS A 58 7.19 8.61 16.73
CA HIS A 58 6.32 8.51 17.89
C HIS A 58 5.23 7.44 17.76
N TYR A 59 4.43 7.49 16.68
CA TYR A 59 3.26 6.63 16.52
C TYR A 59 3.55 5.35 15.73
N GLY A 60 4.62 5.32 14.94
CA GLY A 60 5.01 4.12 14.20
C GLY A 60 5.77 3.10 15.06
N HIS A 61 6.41 3.52 16.16
CA HIS A 61 7.17 2.61 17.03
C HIS A 61 6.23 1.63 17.74
N ASN A 62 6.47 0.33 17.57
CA ASN A 62 5.57 -0.76 17.99
C ASN A 62 4.11 -0.58 17.53
N GLY A 63 3.89 0.27 16.52
CA GLY A 63 2.58 0.60 15.98
C GLY A 63 2.33 -0.04 14.62
N LEU A 64 1.24 0.40 13.99
CA LEU A 64 0.89 0.03 12.62
C LEU A 64 1.36 1.14 11.66
N VAL A 65 2.09 0.76 10.61
CA VAL A 65 2.39 1.64 9.47
C VAL A 65 1.58 1.15 8.29
N ALA A 66 0.77 2.00 7.68
CA ALA A 66 0.01 1.64 6.48
C ALA A 66 0.63 2.26 5.23
N PHE A 67 0.76 1.46 4.19
CA PHE A 67 1.14 1.85 2.85
C PHE A 67 -0.10 1.89 1.96
N HIS A 68 -0.31 3.04 1.34
CA HIS A 68 -1.34 3.23 0.34
C HIS A 68 -0.74 3.73 -0.97
N SER A 69 -0.87 2.93 -2.02
CA SER A 69 -0.53 3.28 -3.38
C SER A 69 -1.77 3.76 -4.13
N THR A 70 -1.67 4.90 -4.81
CA THR A 70 -2.76 5.42 -5.65
C THR A 70 -2.67 4.91 -7.10
N PHE A 71 -2.17 3.70 -7.30
CA PHE A 71 -1.83 3.11 -8.61
C PHE A 71 -2.97 3.15 -9.64
N ASP A 72 -4.23 3.12 -9.18
CA ASP A 72 -5.43 3.10 -10.02
C ASP A 72 -5.89 4.49 -10.54
N LEU A 73 -5.23 5.59 -10.16
CA LEU A 73 -5.58 6.92 -10.68
C LEU A 73 -4.97 7.12 -12.08
N LYS A 74 -5.67 6.61 -13.11
CA LYS A 74 -5.37 6.77 -14.56
C LYS A 74 -5.13 8.21 -15.06
N LYS A 75 -5.23 9.21 -14.18
CA LYS A 75 -5.10 10.63 -14.49
C LYS A 75 -3.70 11.19 -14.24
N LEU A 76 -2.85 10.51 -13.45
CA LEU A 76 -1.51 10.99 -13.12
C LEU A 76 -0.46 10.13 -13.81
N LYS A 77 0.53 10.80 -14.42
CA LYS A 77 1.67 10.14 -15.09
C LYS A 77 2.57 9.38 -14.10
N HIS A 78 2.61 9.83 -12.84
CA HIS A 78 3.44 9.25 -11.78
C HIS A 78 2.55 8.85 -10.61
N PRO A 79 2.53 7.57 -10.18
CA PRO A 79 1.82 7.18 -8.98
C PRO A 79 2.36 7.87 -7.71
N LEU A 80 1.44 8.22 -6.82
CA LEU A 80 1.74 8.68 -5.46
C LEU A 80 1.49 7.54 -4.49
N SER A 81 2.49 7.23 -3.68
CA SER A 81 2.36 6.35 -2.52
C SER A 81 2.48 7.14 -1.24
N THR A 82 1.64 6.83 -0.26
CA THR A 82 1.62 7.48 1.05
C THR A 82 1.84 6.45 2.14
N LEU A 83 2.75 6.74 3.06
CA LEU A 83 2.85 6.05 4.34
C LEU A 83 2.06 6.80 5.40
N LEU A 84 1.32 6.05 6.19
CA LEU A 84 0.47 6.53 7.27
C LEU A 84 0.88 5.85 8.59
N VAL A 85 0.83 6.60 9.67
CA VAL A 85 0.79 6.06 11.04
C VAL A 85 -0.53 6.47 11.69
N PHE A 86 -0.86 5.88 12.84
CA PHE A 86 -2.12 6.13 13.52
C PHE A 86 -1.86 6.69 14.91
N ASP A 87 -2.49 7.82 15.24
CA ASP A 87 -2.41 8.39 16.57
C ASP A 87 -3.17 7.54 17.60
N SER A 88 -3.11 7.95 18.88
CA SER A 88 -3.84 7.27 19.96
C SER A 88 -5.36 7.22 19.77
N SER A 89 -5.90 8.12 18.95
CA SER A 89 -7.32 8.21 18.60
C SER A 89 -7.65 7.50 17.29
N GLN A 90 -6.71 6.75 16.71
CA GLN A 90 -6.82 6.05 15.43
C GLN A 90 -6.99 6.98 14.21
N ASN A 91 -6.63 8.26 14.32
CA ASN A 91 -6.56 9.13 13.14
C ASN A 91 -5.32 8.80 12.32
N ALA A 92 -5.50 8.66 11.01
CA ALA A 92 -4.40 8.43 10.08
C ALA A 92 -3.61 9.74 9.87
N ILE A 93 -2.29 9.66 10.09
CA ILE A 93 -1.35 10.75 9.88
C ILE A 93 -0.43 10.39 8.71
N PRO A 94 -0.42 11.17 7.61
CA PRO A 94 0.52 10.96 6.51
C PRO A 94 1.93 11.39 6.90
N VAL A 95 2.85 10.44 6.90
CA VAL A 95 4.24 10.61 7.36
C VAL A 95 5.28 10.51 6.26
N THR A 96 4.92 10.03 5.07
CA THR A 96 5.84 9.99 3.94
C THR A 96 5.06 9.97 2.64
N TRP A 97 5.55 10.69 1.64
CA TRP A 97 5.05 10.62 0.27
C TRP A 97 6.16 10.18 -0.67
N ILE A 98 5.85 9.22 -1.54
CA ILE A 98 6.74 8.74 -2.58
C ILE A 98 6.05 8.97 -3.92
N ILE A 99 6.66 9.75 -4.78
CA ILE A 99 6.24 9.91 -6.18
C ILE A 99 7.28 9.21 -7.04
N THR A 100 6.86 8.32 -7.92
CA THR A 100 7.79 7.57 -8.77
C THR A 100 7.21 7.28 -10.13
N SER A 101 8.06 7.06 -11.14
CA SER A 101 7.63 6.59 -12.47
C SER A 101 7.38 5.07 -12.52
N SER A 102 7.78 4.32 -11.49
CA SER A 102 7.62 2.86 -11.42
C SER A 102 7.49 2.39 -9.96
N LEU A 103 6.57 1.46 -9.71
CA LEU A 103 6.35 0.83 -8.40
C LEU A 103 6.66 -0.67 -8.43
N VAL A 104 7.72 -1.07 -9.12
CA VAL A 104 8.05 -2.49 -9.31
C VAL A 104 9.48 -2.79 -8.84
N GLY A 105 9.64 -3.87 -8.07
CA GLY A 105 10.94 -4.46 -7.75
C GLY A 105 11.92 -3.52 -7.06
N GLN A 106 13.10 -3.31 -7.69
CA GLN A 106 14.24 -2.59 -7.09
C GLN A 106 13.94 -1.13 -6.71
N ASP A 107 12.97 -0.51 -7.35
CA ASP A 107 12.61 0.89 -7.11
C ASP A 107 12.04 1.08 -5.70
N ILE A 108 11.22 0.11 -5.26
CA ILE A 108 10.64 0.05 -3.92
C ILE A 108 11.74 -0.13 -2.87
N HIS A 109 12.65 -1.07 -3.12
CA HIS A 109 13.77 -1.36 -2.23
C HIS A 109 14.60 -0.10 -1.92
N LYS A 110 14.93 0.70 -2.94
CA LYS A 110 15.77 1.90 -2.78
C LYS A 110 15.21 2.91 -1.79
N TRP A 111 13.97 3.36 -1.97
CA TRP A 111 13.41 4.38 -1.08
C TRP A 111 13.03 3.80 0.29
N ILE A 112 12.69 2.51 0.39
CA ILE A 112 12.44 1.84 1.67
C ILE A 112 13.70 1.84 2.53
N VAL A 113 14.85 1.41 1.97
CA VAL A 113 16.13 1.39 2.69
C VAL A 113 16.51 2.78 3.16
N LEU A 114 16.39 3.79 2.29
CA LEU A 114 16.73 5.17 2.66
C LEU A 114 15.80 5.76 3.72
N LEU A 115 14.51 5.43 3.67
CA LEU A 115 13.57 5.81 4.71
C LEU A 115 13.92 5.14 6.05
N PHE A 116 14.22 3.84 6.01
CA PHE A 116 14.64 3.09 7.20
C PHE A 116 15.91 3.68 7.83
N GLU A 117 16.95 3.95 7.03
CA GLU A 117 18.19 4.56 7.51
C GLU A 117 17.97 5.94 8.13
N ARG A 118 17.11 6.76 7.53
CA ARG A 118 16.74 8.07 8.08
C ARG A 118 16.09 7.96 9.46
N ILE A 119 15.19 7.00 9.65
CA ILE A 119 14.51 6.74 10.92
C ILE A 119 15.52 6.22 11.95
N ARG A 120 16.33 5.22 11.57
CA ARG A 120 17.33 4.58 12.43
C ARG A 120 18.39 5.56 12.92
N THR A 121 18.76 6.54 12.09
CA THR A 121 19.67 7.63 12.49
C THR A 121 19.12 8.47 13.63
N LYS A 122 17.79 8.58 13.76
CA LYS A 122 17.12 9.30 14.86
C LYS A 122 16.86 8.41 16.06
N ASP A 123 16.44 7.17 15.83
CA ASP A 123 16.18 6.17 16.87
C ASP A 123 16.56 4.77 16.36
N PRO A 124 17.72 4.23 16.78
CA PRO A 124 18.16 2.89 16.37
C PRO A 124 17.27 1.75 16.86
N SER A 125 16.45 1.98 17.89
CA SER A 125 15.52 0.98 18.43
C SER A 125 14.19 0.96 17.69
N TRP A 126 13.96 1.92 16.80
CA TRP A 126 12.68 2.08 16.14
C TRP A 126 12.34 0.88 15.26
N ARG A 127 11.17 0.29 15.50
CA ARG A 127 10.58 -0.76 14.67
C ARG A 127 9.05 -0.69 14.74
N PRO A 128 8.33 -0.90 13.63
CA PRO A 128 6.89 -1.05 13.67
C PRO A 128 6.51 -2.46 14.11
N ASN A 129 5.32 -2.62 14.69
CA ASN A 129 4.78 -3.95 14.99
C ASN A 129 4.26 -4.63 13.72
N ALA A 130 3.65 -3.86 12.83
CA ALA A 130 3.19 -4.35 11.54
C ALA A 130 3.17 -3.27 10.46
N PHE A 131 3.29 -3.71 9.20
CA PHE A 131 3.08 -2.92 8.00
C PHE A 131 1.81 -3.40 7.29
N LEU A 132 0.88 -2.50 7.01
CA LEU A 132 -0.34 -2.78 6.26
C LEU A 132 -0.15 -2.37 4.79
N VAL A 133 -0.29 -3.29 3.84
CA VAL A 133 -0.20 -2.98 2.40
C VAL A 133 -1.55 -3.17 1.71
N ASP A 134 -1.78 -2.42 0.64
CA ASP A 134 -3.05 -2.43 -0.10
C ASP A 134 -3.10 -3.44 -1.25
N ASP A 135 -1.95 -3.82 -1.80
CA ASP A 135 -1.82 -4.76 -2.92
C ASP A 135 -1.01 -6.01 -2.53
N PRO A 136 -1.54 -7.23 -2.72
CA PRO A 136 -0.82 -8.47 -2.42
C PRO A 136 0.41 -8.72 -3.31
N SER A 137 0.49 -8.09 -4.49
CA SER A 137 1.67 -8.14 -5.36
C SER A 137 2.75 -7.14 -4.99
N PHE A 138 2.54 -6.32 -3.95
CA PHE A 138 3.58 -5.45 -3.43
C PHE A 138 4.77 -6.29 -2.96
N ASP A 139 5.98 -5.89 -3.34
CA ASP A 139 7.19 -6.57 -2.90
C ASP A 139 7.50 -6.23 -1.43
N VAL A 140 7.10 -7.15 -0.55
CA VAL A 140 7.23 -7.02 0.90
C VAL A 140 8.59 -7.47 1.42
N SER A 141 9.47 -8.04 0.57
CA SER A 141 10.81 -8.49 0.98
C SER A 141 11.60 -7.33 1.60
N SER A 142 11.60 -6.19 0.92
CA SER A 142 12.27 -4.96 1.35
C SER A 142 11.74 -4.45 2.70
N ILE A 143 10.43 -4.56 2.95
CA ILE A 143 9.85 -4.18 4.24
C ILE A 143 10.36 -5.11 5.35
N ARG A 144 10.33 -6.42 5.12
CA ARG A 144 10.73 -7.42 6.12
C ARG A 144 12.20 -7.34 6.48
N GLU A 145 13.06 -7.21 5.47
CA GLU A 145 14.51 -7.17 5.64
C GLU A 145 14.93 -5.93 6.43
N ASN A 146 14.33 -4.77 6.15
CA ASN A 146 14.68 -3.51 6.80
C ASN A 146 13.97 -3.31 8.15
N PHE A 147 12.64 -3.47 8.21
CA PHE A 147 11.86 -3.13 9.40
C PHE A 147 11.63 -4.30 10.37
N GLN A 148 11.91 -5.54 9.96
CA GLN A 148 11.77 -6.74 10.79
C GLN A 148 10.39 -6.86 11.48
N CYS A 149 9.34 -6.56 10.74
CA CYS A 149 7.97 -6.51 11.25
C CYS A 149 7.03 -7.48 10.50
N ARG A 150 5.82 -7.66 11.05
CA ARG A 150 4.74 -8.38 10.33
C ARG A 150 4.29 -7.55 9.14
N VAL A 151 3.95 -8.20 8.03
CA VAL A 151 3.30 -7.52 6.90
C VAL A 151 1.92 -8.12 6.70
N LEU A 152 0.92 -7.26 6.63
CA LEU A 152 -0.50 -7.59 6.63
C LEU A 152 -1.16 -6.97 5.38
N LEU A 153 -2.22 -7.59 4.87
CA LEU A 153 -3.05 -6.99 3.82
C LEU A 153 -4.16 -6.15 4.43
N CYS A 154 -4.39 -4.97 3.84
CA CYS A 154 -5.51 -4.12 4.20
C CYS A 154 -6.83 -4.81 3.87
N ILE A 155 -7.57 -5.24 4.88
CA ILE A 155 -8.86 -5.93 4.74
C ILE A 155 -9.85 -5.15 3.87
N TRP A 156 -9.84 -3.82 3.97
CA TRP A 156 -10.70 -2.97 3.16
C TRP A 156 -10.36 -3.09 1.67
N HIS A 157 -9.07 -3.08 1.32
CA HIS A 157 -8.63 -3.24 -0.07
C HIS A 157 -8.93 -4.64 -0.60
N VAL A 158 -8.70 -5.68 0.21
CA VAL A 158 -9.06 -7.06 -0.13
C VAL A 158 -10.55 -7.17 -0.42
N ARG A 159 -11.40 -6.76 0.54
CA ARG A 159 -12.86 -6.76 0.40
C ARG A 159 -13.32 -5.97 -0.82
N ARG A 160 -12.80 -4.75 -1.03
CA ARG A 160 -13.16 -3.90 -2.17
C ARG A 160 -12.78 -4.56 -3.50
N ALA A 161 -11.60 -5.15 -3.60
CA ALA A 161 -11.14 -5.82 -4.82
C ALA A 161 -11.99 -7.06 -5.14
N TRP A 162 -12.30 -7.87 -4.12
CA TRP A 162 -13.21 -9.01 -4.26
C TRP A 162 -14.60 -8.57 -4.72
N MET A 163 -15.18 -7.54 -4.09
CA MET A 163 -16.49 -7.00 -4.49
C MET A 163 -16.49 -6.48 -5.93
N ARG A 164 -15.47 -5.70 -6.33
CA ARG A 164 -15.36 -5.19 -7.71
C ARG A 164 -15.27 -6.31 -8.73
N SER A 165 -14.51 -7.37 -8.42
CA SER A 165 -14.38 -8.53 -9.30
C SER A 165 -15.67 -9.35 -9.35
N LEU A 166 -16.33 -9.54 -8.21
CA LEU A 166 -17.59 -10.28 -8.12
C LEU A 166 -18.69 -9.63 -8.97
N LEU A 167 -18.88 -8.32 -8.82
CA LEU A 167 -19.86 -7.56 -9.60
C LEU A 167 -19.55 -7.55 -11.10
N LYS A 168 -18.29 -7.74 -11.49
CA LYS A 168 -17.86 -7.81 -12.89
C LYS A 168 -18.08 -9.20 -13.50
N ASN A 169 -17.92 -10.25 -12.69
CA ASN A 169 -17.79 -11.64 -13.19
C ASN A 169 -18.98 -12.54 -12.86
N CYS A 170 -19.88 -12.13 -11.97
CA CYS A 170 -21.12 -12.83 -11.64
C CYS A 170 -22.29 -11.88 -11.86
N TYR A 171 -23.31 -12.27 -12.62
CA TYR A 171 -24.48 -11.40 -12.90
C TYR A 171 -25.71 -11.73 -12.06
N ASN A 172 -25.77 -12.94 -11.49
CA ASN A 172 -26.89 -13.38 -10.66
C ASN A 172 -26.76 -12.75 -9.26
N VAL A 173 -27.71 -11.89 -8.90
CA VAL A 173 -27.70 -11.11 -7.64
C VAL A 173 -27.78 -12.00 -6.40
N ASP A 174 -28.54 -13.10 -6.46
CA ASP A 174 -28.66 -14.02 -5.32
C ASP A 174 -27.34 -14.77 -5.11
N VAL A 175 -26.71 -15.23 -6.20
CA VAL A 175 -25.38 -15.85 -6.14
C VAL A 175 -24.32 -14.85 -5.66
N GLN A 176 -24.34 -13.61 -6.14
CA GLN A 176 -23.44 -12.55 -5.63
C GLN A 176 -23.59 -12.35 -4.12
N ARG A 177 -24.83 -12.35 -3.60
CA ARG A 177 -25.11 -12.16 -2.18
C ARG A 177 -24.54 -13.30 -1.35
N GLU A 178 -24.76 -14.55 -1.78
CA GLU A 178 -24.23 -15.72 -1.06
C GLU A 178 -22.70 -15.77 -1.14
N MET A 179 -22.10 -15.52 -2.30
CA MET A 179 -20.64 -15.40 -2.43
C MET A 179 -20.08 -14.33 -1.51
N PHE A 180 -20.74 -13.17 -1.41
CA PHE A 180 -20.31 -12.10 -0.53
C PHE A 180 -20.35 -12.50 0.96
N LYS A 181 -21.38 -13.24 1.39
CA LYS A 181 -21.46 -13.76 2.76
C LYS A 181 -20.32 -14.73 3.07
N HIS A 182 -20.06 -15.69 2.19
CA HIS A 182 -18.96 -16.65 2.39
C HIS A 182 -17.58 -15.99 2.39
N LEU A 183 -17.33 -15.06 1.46
CA LEU A 183 -16.11 -14.25 1.47
C LEU A 183 -15.98 -13.41 2.74
N GLY A 184 -17.10 -12.90 3.25
CA GLY A 184 -17.16 -12.24 4.56
C GLY A 184 -16.74 -13.18 5.69
N TRP A 185 -17.26 -14.40 5.74
CA TRP A 185 -16.81 -15.39 6.73
C TRP A 185 -15.31 -15.67 6.59
N ALA A 186 -14.79 -15.87 5.39
CA ALA A 186 -13.35 -16.05 5.19
C ALA A 186 -12.52 -14.84 5.69
N LEU A 187 -13.05 -13.62 5.58
CA LEU A 187 -12.40 -12.39 6.04
C LEU A 187 -12.63 -12.04 7.52
N TYR A 188 -13.61 -12.60 8.22
CA TYR A 188 -13.94 -12.16 9.58
C TYR A 188 -14.05 -13.32 10.58
N SER A 189 -13.88 -14.57 10.13
CA SER A 189 -13.78 -15.73 11.01
C SER A 189 -12.52 -15.61 11.87
N SER A 190 -12.71 -15.11 13.09
CA SER A 190 -11.65 -15.01 14.06
C SER A 190 -11.20 -16.41 14.49
N ARG A 191 -9.88 -16.61 14.49
CA ARG A 191 -9.13 -17.66 15.21
C ARG A 191 -8.86 -18.95 14.42
N SER A 192 -7.60 -19.04 14.01
CA SER A 192 -6.82 -20.16 13.47
C SER A 192 -6.67 -20.19 11.94
N VAL A 193 -5.42 -20.07 11.48
CA VAL A 193 -4.97 -20.17 10.07
C VAL A 193 -5.46 -21.44 9.36
N PRO A 194 -5.58 -22.62 10.02
CA PRO A 194 -6.18 -23.80 9.39
C PRO A 194 -7.60 -23.54 8.87
N ASN A 195 -8.43 -22.83 9.65
CA ASN A 195 -9.82 -22.56 9.32
C ASN A 195 -10.00 -21.63 8.10
N ALA A 196 -9.04 -20.73 7.85
CA ALA A 196 -9.13 -19.78 6.74
C ALA A 196 -8.90 -20.46 5.38
N LEU A 197 -7.95 -21.40 5.30
CA LEU A 197 -7.71 -22.17 4.08
C LEU A 197 -8.89 -23.09 3.79
N ASP A 198 -9.40 -23.80 4.80
CA ASP A 198 -10.57 -24.66 4.68
C ASP A 198 -11.79 -23.87 4.19
N THR A 199 -12.05 -22.67 4.75
CA THR A 199 -13.15 -21.79 4.32
C THR A 199 -12.99 -21.31 2.87
N VAL A 200 -11.76 -21.04 2.43
CA VAL A 200 -11.46 -20.62 1.06
C VAL A 200 -11.62 -21.78 0.08
N GLU A 201 -11.19 -22.98 0.45
CA GLU A 201 -11.39 -24.20 -0.34
C GLU A 201 -12.88 -24.53 -0.47
N GLU A 202 -13.63 -24.50 0.63
CA GLU A 202 -15.07 -24.67 0.64
C GLU A 202 -15.76 -23.65 -0.28
N PHE A 203 -15.39 -22.36 -0.16
CA PHE A 203 -15.89 -21.31 -1.04
C PHE A 203 -15.66 -21.63 -2.53
N MET A 204 -14.46 -22.09 -2.90
CA MET A 204 -14.15 -22.44 -4.29
C MET A 204 -14.93 -23.67 -4.79
N GLN A 205 -15.27 -24.60 -3.90
CA GLN A 205 -16.08 -25.78 -4.24
C GLN A 205 -17.56 -25.43 -4.40
N VAL A 206 -18.13 -24.69 -3.44
CA VAL A 206 -19.55 -24.28 -3.45
C VAL A 206 -19.86 -23.42 -4.67
N PHE A 207 -18.95 -22.54 -5.07
CA PHE A 207 -19.15 -21.62 -6.19
C PHE A 207 -18.37 -21.99 -7.44
N VAL A 208 -18.05 -23.27 -7.65
CA VAL A 208 -17.26 -23.76 -8.79
C VAL A 208 -17.84 -23.33 -10.15
N ASP A 209 -19.17 -23.25 -10.26
CA ASP A 209 -19.87 -22.82 -11.49
C ASP A 209 -19.67 -21.33 -11.81
N GLN A 210 -19.17 -20.53 -10.86
CA GLN A 210 -18.83 -19.13 -11.04
C GLN A 210 -17.38 -18.97 -11.54
N CYS A 211 -17.04 -19.70 -12.60
CA CYS A 211 -15.67 -19.91 -13.09
C CYS A 211 -14.89 -18.59 -13.25
N ALA A 212 -15.51 -17.55 -13.82
CA ALA A 212 -14.84 -16.27 -14.05
C ALA A 212 -14.34 -15.60 -12.75
N PHE A 213 -15.14 -15.67 -11.67
CA PHE A 213 -14.71 -15.16 -10.37
C PHE A 213 -13.72 -16.10 -9.70
N VAL A 214 -13.98 -17.40 -9.69
CA VAL A 214 -13.12 -18.40 -9.03
C VAL A 214 -11.72 -18.40 -9.65
N ASP A 215 -11.60 -18.33 -10.98
CA ASP A 215 -10.32 -18.25 -11.67
C ASP A 215 -9.57 -16.95 -11.36
N TYR A 216 -10.28 -15.82 -11.30
CA TYR A 216 -9.71 -14.57 -10.82
C TYR A 216 -9.18 -14.73 -9.39
N PHE A 217 -9.99 -15.33 -8.51
CA PHE A 217 -9.67 -15.47 -7.09
C PHE A 217 -8.42 -16.32 -6.90
N LYS A 218 -8.37 -17.49 -7.56
CA LYS A 218 -7.21 -18.40 -7.57
C LYS A 218 -5.94 -17.71 -8.04
N ARG A 219 -5.98 -17.00 -9.17
CA ARG A 219 -4.79 -16.34 -9.72
C ARG A 219 -4.29 -15.19 -8.84
N ARG A 220 -5.20 -14.39 -8.26
CA ARG A 220 -4.83 -13.14 -7.60
C ARG A 220 -4.59 -13.29 -6.10
N TRP A 221 -5.29 -14.19 -5.41
CA TRP A 221 -5.32 -14.22 -3.94
C TRP A 221 -4.77 -15.50 -3.35
N LEU A 222 -4.99 -16.66 -3.98
CA LEU A 222 -4.53 -17.95 -3.45
C LEU A 222 -3.02 -18.01 -3.14
N PRO A 223 -2.10 -17.40 -3.94
CA PRO A 223 -0.67 -17.38 -3.60
C PRO A 223 -0.33 -16.65 -2.29
N TYR A 224 -1.27 -15.86 -1.75
CA TYR A 224 -1.06 -14.97 -0.62
C TYR A 224 -1.89 -15.36 0.60
N ILE A 225 -2.86 -16.27 0.45
CA ILE A 225 -3.67 -16.81 1.53
C ILE A 225 -2.90 -17.98 2.17
N GLY A 226 -2.71 -17.95 3.49
CA GLY A 226 -2.06 -19.03 4.25
C GLY A 226 -0.52 -19.06 4.16
N VAL A 227 0.09 -18.27 3.29
CA VAL A 227 1.55 -18.09 3.23
C VAL A 227 1.97 -17.07 4.30
N SER A 228 3.09 -17.31 4.98
CA SER A 228 3.74 -16.41 5.96
C SER A 228 3.99 -14.97 5.46
N SER A 229 3.74 -14.72 4.17
CA SER A 229 3.90 -13.43 3.51
C SER A 229 2.79 -12.42 3.83
N PHE A 230 1.60 -12.87 4.25
CA PHE A 230 0.56 -11.96 4.72
C PHE A 230 -0.23 -12.65 5.82
N MET A 231 0.02 -12.28 7.07
CA MET A 231 -0.89 -12.68 8.13
C MET A 231 -2.13 -11.80 7.94
N LEU A 232 -3.29 -12.40 7.69
CA LEU A 232 -4.56 -11.69 7.79
C LEU A 232 -4.86 -11.53 9.28
N ASP A 233 -4.10 -10.67 9.96
CA ASP A 233 -4.36 -10.35 11.36
C ASP A 233 -5.45 -9.28 11.42
N PHE A 234 -6.57 -9.65 12.03
CA PHE A 234 -7.69 -8.78 12.31
C PHE A 234 -7.41 -8.03 13.60
N TYR A 235 -7.26 -6.70 13.52
CA TYR A 235 -7.30 -5.80 14.68
C TYR A 235 -8.74 -5.45 15.02
#